data_AF-A0A844FQR2-F1
#
_entry.id   AF-A0A844FQR2-F1
#
_cell.length_a   1.000
_cell.length_b   1.000
_cell.length_c   1.000
_cell.angle_alpha   90.00
_cell.angle_beta   90.00
_cell.angle_gamma   90.00
#
_symmetry.space_group_name_H-M   'P 1'
#
loop_
_entity.id
_entity.type
_entity.pdbx_description
1 polymer ?
#
loop_
_entity_poly.entity_id
_entity_poly.type
_entity_poly.pdbx_seq_one_letter_code
_entity_poly.pdbx_strand_id
1 'polypeptide(L)' 'LIGARTPGGETLADDKAVAKYLLNEGHVADVPGAAYGLSPFFRISTATSEEVLAEAIRRIAGAIDRLERVAQ' A
#
# COMPACT_ATOMS: atom_id res chain seq x y z
N LEU A 1 -2.66 -7.18 4.61
CA LEU A 1 -2.39 -6.85 3.19
C LEU A 1 -1.59 -7.95 2.53
N ILE A 2 -0.45 -8.32 3.09
CA ILE A 2 0.33 -9.47 2.62
C ILE A 2 -0.55 -10.72 2.57
N GLY A 3 -0.41 -11.48 1.48
CA GLY A 3 -1.22 -12.65 1.14
C GLY A 3 -2.51 -12.34 0.38
N ALA A 4 -2.98 -11.10 0.35
CA ALA A 4 -4.17 -10.72 -0.43
C ALA A 4 -3.87 -10.69 -1.94
N ARG A 5 -4.92 -10.81 -2.75
CA ARG A 5 -4.85 -10.73 -4.21
C ARG A 5 -5.40 -9.39 -4.71
N THR A 6 -4.71 -8.77 -5.66
CA THR A 6 -5.16 -7.56 -6.32
C THR A 6 -6.27 -7.86 -7.32
N PRO A 7 -7.07 -6.87 -7.76
CA PRO A 7 -8.03 -7.05 -8.86
C PRO A 7 -7.38 -7.55 -10.16
N GLY A 8 -6.10 -7.26 -10.37
CA GLY A 8 -5.31 -7.76 -11.49
C GLY A 8 -4.81 -9.20 -11.33
N GLY A 9 -5.15 -9.88 -10.23
CA GLY A 9 -4.78 -11.27 -9.96
C GLY A 9 -3.41 -11.46 -9.30
N GLU A 10 -2.62 -10.39 -9.09
CA GLU A 10 -1.31 -10.46 -8.45
C GLU A 10 -1.46 -10.69 -6.94
N THR A 11 -0.55 -11.47 -6.33
CA THR A 11 -0.52 -11.66 -4.87
C THR A 11 0.46 -10.69 -4.22
N LEU A 12 0.04 -10.02 -3.17
CA LEU A 12 0.90 -9.15 -2.37
C LEU A 12 1.79 -9.99 -1.45
N ALA A 13 2.95 -10.42 -1.95
CA ALA A 13 3.82 -11.37 -1.24
C ALA A 13 4.66 -10.74 -0.11
N ASP A 14 5.02 -9.47 -0.23
CA ASP A 14 5.87 -8.74 0.71
C ASP A 14 5.54 -7.24 0.73
N ASP A 15 6.28 -6.46 1.52
CA ASP A 15 6.12 -5.01 1.62
C ASP A 15 6.42 -4.26 0.31
N LYS A 16 7.34 -4.77 -0.52
CA LYS A 16 7.63 -4.20 -1.85
C LYS A 16 6.45 -4.38 -2.79
N ALA A 17 5.79 -5.55 -2.76
CA ALA A 17 4.59 -5.81 -3.54
C ALA A 17 3.44 -4.88 -3.10
N VAL A 18 3.29 -4.66 -1.80
CA VAL A 18 2.31 -3.69 -1.26
C VAL A 18 2.63 -2.26 -1.73
N ALA A 19 3.88 -1.80 -1.60
CA ALA A 19 4.30 -0.47 -2.05
C ALA A 19 4.07 -0.27 -3.56
N LYS A 20 4.42 -1.26 -4.39
CA LYS A 20 4.18 -1.23 -5.84
C LYS A 20 2.67 -1.16 -6.15
N TYR A 21 1.86 -1.91 -5.42
CA TYR A 21 0.40 -1.88 -5.58
C TYR A 21 -0.17 -0.49 -5.22
N LEU A 22 0.20 0.08 -4.09
CA LEU A 22 -0.25 1.43 -3.69
C LEU A 22 0.20 2.51 -4.68
N LEU A 23 1.38 2.38 -5.27
CA LEU A 23 1.86 3.28 -6.33
C LEU A 23 1.00 3.16 -7.60
N ASN A 24 0.77 1.95 -8.09
CA ASN A 24 0.10 1.74 -9.38
C ASN A 24 -1.43 1.95 -9.31
N GLU A 25 -2.05 1.46 -8.24
CA GLU A 25 -3.51 1.36 -8.09
C GLU A 25 -4.09 2.38 -7.12
N GLY A 26 -3.31 2.74 -6.10
CA GLY A 26 -3.65 3.82 -5.18
C GLY A 26 -3.12 5.18 -5.63
N HIS A 27 -2.22 5.25 -6.62
CA HIS A 27 -1.52 6.47 -7.01
C HIS A 27 -0.87 7.19 -5.81
N VAL A 28 -0.32 6.42 -4.87
CA VAL A 28 0.40 6.92 -3.69
C VAL A 28 1.79 6.29 -3.65
N ALA A 29 2.82 7.12 -3.72
CA ALA A 29 4.19 6.67 -3.57
C ALA A 29 4.58 6.59 -2.08
N ASP A 30 5.12 5.44 -1.67
CA ASP A 30 5.66 5.19 -0.34
C ASP A 30 7.06 4.54 -0.42
N VAL A 31 7.65 4.23 0.73
CA VAL A 31 8.92 3.49 0.80
C VAL A 31 8.70 2.17 1.55
N PRO A 32 9.00 1.00 0.96
CA PRO A 32 8.86 -0.28 1.63
C PRO A 32 9.84 -0.40 2.81
N GLY A 33 9.40 -1.05 3.88
CA GLY A 33 10.12 -1.24 5.14
C GLY A 33 11.40 -2.03 4.97
N ALA A 34 11.46 -2.92 3.98
CA ALA A 34 12.70 -3.59 3.55
C ALA A 34 13.86 -2.62 3.27
N ALA A 35 13.60 -1.39 2.83
CA ALA A 35 14.64 -0.37 2.64
C ALA A 35 15.28 0.11 3.96
N TYR A 36 14.60 -0.14 5.09
CA TYR A 36 15.04 0.20 6.45
C TYR A 36 15.36 -1.04 7.30
N GLY A 37 15.31 -2.25 6.72
CA GLY A 37 15.45 -3.50 7.49
C GLY A 37 14.26 -3.80 8.41
N LEU A 38 13.10 -3.18 8.18
CA LEU A 38 11.89 -3.28 8.99
C LEU A 38 10.72 -3.85 8.18
N SER A 39 10.95 -4.94 7.47
CA SER A 39 9.85 -5.65 6.81
C SER A 39 8.94 -6.29 7.89
N PRO A 40 7.60 -6.30 7.73
CA PRO A 40 6.81 -5.97 6.54
C PRO A 40 6.02 -4.65 6.64
N PHE A 41 6.69 -3.55 7.01
CA PHE A 41 6.06 -2.22 7.07
C PHE A 41 6.31 -1.40 5.80
N PHE A 42 5.70 -0.23 5.68
CA PHE A 42 6.06 0.80 4.69
C PHE A 42 5.94 2.18 5.36
N ARG A 43 6.59 3.20 4.81
CA ARG A 43 6.66 4.53 5.39
C ARG A 43 5.95 5.56 4.52
N ILE A 44 5.06 6.33 5.13
CA ILE A 44 4.45 7.54 4.56
C ILE A 44 5.15 8.78 5.12
N SER A 45 5.47 9.75 4.26
CA SER A 45 5.92 11.08 4.70
C SER A 45 4.71 11.95 5.05
N THR A 46 4.68 12.49 6.26
CA THR A 46 3.64 13.43 6.72
C THR A 46 4.03 14.90 6.53
N ALA A 47 5.20 15.18 5.93
CA ALA A 47 5.68 16.53 5.67
C ALA A 47 5.07 17.12 4.39
N THR A 48 3.76 17.29 4.36
CA THR A 48 2.98 17.89 3.26
C THR A 48 1.67 18.48 3.83
N SER A 49 0.78 19.02 2.99
CA SER A 49 -0.47 19.61 3.46
C SER A 49 -1.46 18.56 3.97
N GLU A 50 -2.38 18.96 4.85
CA GLU A 50 -3.43 18.09 5.39
C GLU A 50 -4.34 17.56 4.28
N GLU A 51 -4.63 18.37 3.27
CA GLU A 51 -5.47 17.99 2.13
C GLU A 51 -4.81 16.88 1.31
N VAL A 52 -3.49 16.99 1.07
CA VAL A 52 -2.72 15.97 0.36
C VAL A 52 -2.66 14.68 1.16
N LEU A 53 -2.45 14.76 2.48
CA LEU A 53 -2.45 13.58 3.35
C LEU A 53 -3.81 12.91 3.39
N ALA A 54 -4.89 13.67 3.57
CA ALA A 54 -6.24 13.14 3.61
C ALA A 54 -6.60 12.44 2.29
N GLU A 55 -6.20 13.01 1.16
CA GLU A 55 -6.39 12.37 -0.15
C GLU A 55 -5.56 11.09 -0.31
N ALA A 56 -4.29 11.09 0.10
CA ALA A 56 -3.46 9.90 0.06
C ALA A 56 -4.06 8.75 0.90
N ILE A 57 -4.53 9.04 2.12
CA ILE A 57 -5.19 8.04 2.98
C ILE A 57 -6.49 7.53 2.37
N ARG A 58 -7.33 8.40 1.78
CA ARG A 58 -8.54 7.98 1.05
C ARG A 58 -8.21 7.03 -0.11
N ARG A 59 -7.17 7.34 -0.90
CA ARG A 59 -6.74 6.49 -2.01
C ARG A 59 -6.19 5.15 -1.55
N ILE A 60 -5.39 5.14 -0.48
CA ILE A 60 -4.88 3.91 0.14
C ILE A 60 -6.05 3.03 0.58
N ALA A 61 -7.02 3.60 1.32
CA ALA A 61 -8.20 2.86 1.75
C ALA A 61 -8.98 2.29 0.54
N GLY A 62 -9.25 3.12 -0.46
CA GLY A 62 -9.96 2.71 -1.67
C GLY A 62 -9.24 1.65 -2.49
N ALA A 63 -7.90 1.62 -2.50
CA ALA A 63 -7.12 0.54 -3.11
C ALA A 63 -7.26 -0.76 -2.28
N ILE A 64 -7.06 -0.67 -0.97
CA ILE A 64 -7.12 -1.83 -0.06
C ILE A 64 -8.51 -2.50 -0.08
N ASP A 65 -9.59 -1.74 -0.22
CA ASP A 65 -10.96 -2.26 -0.27
C ASP A 65 -11.22 -3.11 -1.52
N ARG A 66 -10.44 -2.93 -2.60
CA ARG A 66 -10.54 -3.75 -3.81
C ARG A 66 -9.79 -5.07 -3.72
N LEU A 67 -9.03 -5.31 -2.65
CA LEU A 67 -8.27 -6.54 -2.50
C LEU A 67 -9.17 -7.72 -2.14
N GLU A 68 -8.97 -8.84 -2.84
CA GLU A 68 -9.52 -10.12 -2.44
C GLU A 68 -8.71 -10.66 -1.27
N ARG A 69 -9.31 -10.63 -0.08
CA ARG A 69 -8.67 -11.12 1.14
C ARG A 69 -8.86 -12.62 1.24
N VAL A 70 -7.76 -13.35 1.43
CA VAL A 70 -7.84 -14.73 1.89
C VAL A 70 -8.36 -14.69 3.32
N ALA A 71 -9.45 -15.41 3.61
CA ALA A 71 -9.95 -15.55 4.97
C ALA A 71 -8.80 -16.07 5.86
N GLN A 72 -8.53 -15.36 6.96
CA GLN A 72 -7.58 -15.82 7.97
C GLN A 72 -8.17 -16.97 8.78
#